data_AF-A0A9D7U1N6-F1
#
_entry.id   AF-A0A9D7U1N6-F1
#
_cell.length_a   1.000
_cell.length_b   1.000
_cell.length_c   1.000
_cell.angle_alpha   90.00
_cell.angle_beta   90.00
_cell.angle_gamma   90.00
#
_symmetry.space_group_name_H-M   'P 1'
#
loop_
_entity.id
_entity.type
_entity.pdbx_description
1 polymer ?
#
loop_
_entity_poly.entity_id
_entity_poly.type
_entity_poly.pdbx_seq_one_letter_code
_entity_poly.pdbx_strand_id
1 'polypeptide(L)'
;MKKRKGLFKILVGAFVATVIVVTASAQTPCSTGLHEVFGEKSTDAPVLLERLGTSPQFGEIPKHTADAAYTHLKKVHTKNIKGSKVEIDNFLKALGYTGFKDPLFSSSKIEPALLPAGKTGWMGAYSKGHKYKWSVLGRDFETFKIISSDGSCHAYIMKKCGNAFYDPGERCIPCTPCDPNVNDKTKCPPAVVCATQTINFSGKGKIQAGDVINTTKNIPVVATYNGKNLCVGDYQVPVRLAYDMNASGEVNYAKTIKVCDYGQGVPANASINVPVNLLYIVASSDVAVGENGKMIMAVSAKQFKTLKKVYKACPAGETASSAATASNKVNTKSEGSPETVSGGGDGKNCVKQTLTLNGSAVTEDISSKVGTNEVTMIGVYKKTGKLQKGETANKYKCLGTYSVPAKSSLNYSLKGNSSLSHIIEVCDDGNVKPVEEISVPMSMTNNFTKQDVTVGDYGRIYVPLSKSEYKKLGKSFSRCCSDGSSKSKCF
;
A
#
# COMPACT_ATOMS: atom_id res chain seq x y z
N MET A 1 16.64 -8.28 111.02
CA MET A 1 15.20 -8.50 110.78
C MET A 1 14.89 -8.39 109.29
N LYS A 2 14.05 -9.32 108.78
CA LYS A 2 13.22 -9.29 107.56
C LYS A 2 13.87 -9.41 106.15
N LYS A 3 13.83 -10.66 105.67
CA LYS A 3 13.60 -11.22 104.32
C LYS A 3 13.11 -10.24 103.23
N ARG A 4 13.61 -10.42 101.98
CA ARG A 4 12.84 -11.03 100.87
C ARG A 4 13.69 -11.32 99.62
N LYS A 5 13.15 -12.28 98.85
CA LYS A 5 13.67 -13.06 97.71
C LYS A 5 13.82 -12.26 96.40
N GLY A 6 14.63 -12.78 95.47
CA GLY A 6 14.40 -12.59 94.04
C GLY A 6 15.61 -12.90 93.14
N LEU A 7 15.61 -14.07 92.50
CA LEU A 7 16.39 -14.35 91.27
C LEU A 7 16.07 -13.31 90.19
N PHE A 8 17.03 -12.91 89.36
CA PHE A 8 16.94 -12.98 87.89
C PHE A 8 18.20 -12.47 87.17
N LYS A 9 18.73 -13.34 86.30
CA LYS A 9 19.34 -13.15 84.97
C LYS A 9 20.45 -12.10 84.76
N ILE A 10 21.60 -12.65 84.33
CA ILE A 10 22.75 -12.01 83.71
C ILE A 10 22.33 -11.32 82.41
N LEU A 11 22.63 -10.02 82.30
CA LEU A 11 22.38 -9.15 81.17
C LEU A 11 23.67 -9.03 80.34
N VAL A 12 23.60 -9.45 79.08
CA VAL A 12 24.64 -9.23 78.06
C VAL A 12 24.55 -7.78 77.61
N GLY A 13 25.65 -7.03 77.75
CA GLY A 13 25.75 -5.65 77.32
C GLY A 13 25.87 -5.54 75.80
N ALA A 14 24.94 -4.79 75.19
CA ALA A 14 25.01 -4.36 73.80
C ALA A 14 25.40 -2.88 73.75
N PHE A 15 26.51 -2.60 73.06
CA PHE A 15 26.99 -1.27 72.70
C PHE A 15 25.97 -0.59 71.77
N VAL A 16 25.42 0.56 72.18
CA VAL A 16 24.58 1.41 71.33
C VAL A 16 25.48 2.41 70.63
N ALA A 17 25.77 2.17 69.35
CA ALA A 17 26.37 3.17 68.46
C ALA A 17 25.26 4.10 67.94
N THR A 18 25.34 5.38 68.27
CA THR A 18 24.44 6.43 67.77
C THR A 18 24.79 6.71 66.30
N VAL A 19 23.99 6.16 65.38
CA VAL A 19 24.08 6.45 63.95
C VAL A 19 23.40 7.80 63.70
N ILE A 20 24.18 8.78 63.27
CA ILE A 20 23.69 10.02 62.66
C ILE A 20 23.06 9.62 61.33
N VAL A 21 21.73 9.66 61.26
CA VAL A 21 20.99 9.47 60.00
C VAL A 21 21.16 10.74 59.18
N VAL A 22 22.14 10.73 58.27
CA VAL A 22 22.13 11.65 57.13
C VAL A 22 21.01 11.15 56.23
N THR A 23 19.85 11.81 56.30
CA THR A 23 18.81 11.65 55.28
C THR A 23 19.38 12.17 53.96
N ALA A 24 19.94 11.29 53.16
CA ALA A 24 20.10 11.54 51.74
C ALA A 24 18.68 11.68 51.17
N SER A 25 18.28 12.91 50.83
CA SER A 25 17.07 13.13 50.05
C SER A 25 17.23 12.36 48.75
N ALA A 26 16.45 11.30 48.58
CA ALA A 26 16.34 10.60 47.30
C ALA A 26 15.94 11.64 46.24
N GLN A 27 16.85 11.98 45.33
CA GLN A 27 16.55 12.87 44.22
C GLN A 27 15.53 12.18 43.32
N THR A 28 14.36 12.78 43.19
CA THR A 28 13.32 12.39 42.24
C THR A 28 13.92 12.38 40.83
N PRO A 29 13.68 11.37 39.98
CA PRO A 29 14.12 11.40 38.59
C PRO A 29 13.67 12.70 37.93
N CYS A 30 14.56 13.37 37.19
CA CYS A 30 14.31 14.66 36.53
C CYS A 30 13.04 14.65 35.64
N SER A 31 12.68 13.48 35.11
CA SER A 31 11.40 13.28 34.41
C SER A 31 10.19 13.49 35.32
N THR A 32 10.22 13.10 36.59
CA THR A 32 9.09 13.28 37.52
C THR A 32 8.81 14.76 37.77
N GLY A 33 9.84 15.60 37.93
CA GLY A 33 9.67 17.05 38.11
C GLY A 33 9.11 17.73 36.86
N LEU A 34 9.56 17.34 35.67
CA LEU A 34 9.00 17.84 34.42
C LEU A 34 7.60 17.29 34.15
N HIS A 35 7.31 16.03 34.48
CA HIS A 35 5.97 15.45 34.35
C HIS A 35 4.97 16.08 35.34
N GLU A 36 5.39 16.47 36.54
CA GLU A 36 4.55 17.24 37.46
C GLU A 36 4.21 18.62 36.91
N VAL A 37 5.17 19.30 36.26
CA VAL A 37 4.97 20.67 35.78
C VAL A 37 4.24 20.73 34.43
N PHE A 38 4.59 19.85 33.49
CA PHE A 38 4.07 19.87 32.13
C PHE A 38 2.96 18.84 31.89
N GLY A 39 2.93 17.75 32.66
CA GLY A 39 2.02 16.62 32.49
C GLY A 39 2.65 15.41 31.78
N GLU A 40 1.93 14.30 31.83
CA GLU A 40 2.22 13.11 31.00
C GLU A 40 1.88 13.37 29.52
N LYS A 41 2.22 12.42 28.64
CA LYS A 41 1.83 12.48 27.24
C LYS A 41 0.30 12.54 27.11
N SER A 42 -0.23 13.58 26.47
CA SER A 42 -1.67 13.70 26.26
C SER A 42 -2.17 12.74 25.18
N THR A 43 -3.39 12.22 25.36
CA THR A 43 -4.16 11.47 24.36
C THR A 43 -4.93 12.39 23.40
N ASP A 44 -5.01 13.69 23.69
CA ASP A 44 -5.71 14.65 22.86
C ASP A 44 -4.95 14.91 21.54
N ALA A 45 -5.70 15.32 20.51
CA ALA A 45 -5.09 15.74 19.25
C ALA A 45 -4.19 16.98 19.47
N PRO A 46 -2.90 16.94 19.08
CA PRO A 46 -1.99 18.06 19.28
C PRO A 46 -2.38 19.23 18.38
N VAL A 47 -2.16 20.44 18.87
CA VAL A 47 -2.38 21.66 18.08
C VAL A 47 -1.17 21.96 17.20
N LEU A 48 -1.41 22.10 15.90
CA LEU A 48 -0.37 22.47 14.94
C LEU A 48 0.11 23.91 15.15
N LEU A 49 1.41 24.07 15.34
CA LEU A 49 2.08 25.37 15.51
C LEU A 49 2.94 25.69 14.28
N GLU A 50 2.38 26.48 13.38
CA GLU A 50 3.10 26.97 12.18
C GLU A 50 3.94 28.23 12.46
N ARG A 51 3.57 28.98 13.51
CA ARG A 51 4.24 30.22 13.92
C ARG A 51 4.34 30.33 15.44
N LEU A 52 5.46 30.90 15.91
CA LEU A 52 5.70 31.23 17.31
C LEU A 52 5.65 32.76 17.51
N GLY A 53 5.45 33.21 18.76
CA GLY A 53 5.53 34.62 19.13
C GLY A 53 4.20 35.32 19.44
N THR A 54 3.05 34.66 19.24
CA THR A 54 1.73 35.23 19.56
C THR A 54 1.52 35.42 21.07
N SER A 55 2.17 34.60 21.89
CA SER A 55 2.09 34.66 23.35
C SER A 55 3.43 34.23 23.97
N PRO A 56 4.41 35.15 24.06
CA PRO A 56 5.75 34.87 24.56
C PRO A 56 5.79 34.78 26.09
N GLN A 57 6.45 33.75 26.62
CA GLN A 57 6.67 33.55 28.05
C GLN A 57 7.90 34.32 28.53
N PHE A 58 9.06 34.14 27.88
CA PHE A 58 10.30 34.85 28.22
C PHE A 58 10.77 35.83 27.13
N GLY A 59 9.98 36.00 26.06
CA GLY A 59 10.31 36.91 24.95
C GLY A 59 11.35 36.35 23.99
N GLU A 60 11.60 37.06 22.90
CA GLU A 60 12.56 36.64 21.88
C GLU A 60 14.01 36.76 22.39
N ILE A 61 14.78 35.68 22.19
CA ILE A 61 16.22 35.64 22.48
C ILE A 61 16.99 36.06 21.22
N PRO A 62 17.84 37.09 21.29
CA PRO A 62 18.35 37.78 20.10
C PRO A 62 19.39 36.97 19.29
N LYS A 63 20.22 36.14 19.93
CA LYS A 63 21.24 35.32 19.27
C LYS A 63 21.07 33.85 19.64
N HIS A 64 21.30 32.94 18.70
CA HIS A 64 21.19 31.49 18.91
C HIS A 64 22.47 30.92 19.52
N THR A 65 22.88 31.46 20.67
CA THR A 65 24.05 30.99 21.43
C THR A 65 23.70 30.81 22.91
N ALA A 66 24.40 29.90 23.60
CA ALA A 66 24.18 29.58 25.01
C ALA A 66 24.29 30.82 25.92
N ASP A 67 25.33 31.64 25.73
CA ASP A 67 25.56 32.85 26.53
C ASP A 67 24.47 33.90 26.32
N ALA A 68 23.96 34.03 25.08
CA ALA A 68 22.87 34.95 24.77
C ALA A 68 21.57 34.52 25.44
N ALA A 69 21.26 33.22 25.43
CA ALA A 69 20.12 32.66 26.14
C ALA A 69 20.25 32.85 27.65
N TYR A 70 21.39 32.50 28.25
CA TYR A 70 21.63 32.68 29.69
C TYR A 70 21.50 34.16 30.11
N THR A 71 22.15 35.06 29.38
CA THR A 71 22.10 36.51 29.65
C THR A 71 20.69 37.06 29.51
N HIS A 72 19.95 36.60 28.49
CA HIS A 72 18.55 36.98 28.29
C HIS A 72 17.67 36.50 29.44
N LEU A 73 17.75 35.22 29.82
CA LEU A 73 16.99 34.66 30.95
C LEU A 73 17.34 35.37 32.26
N LYS A 74 18.62 35.70 32.50
CA LYS A 74 19.06 36.49 33.66
C LYS A 74 18.40 37.87 33.69
N LYS A 75 18.34 38.54 32.55
CA LYS A 75 17.69 39.85 32.40
C LYS A 75 16.19 39.76 32.63
N VAL A 76 15.53 38.74 32.08
CA VAL A 76 14.09 38.49 32.26
C VAL A 76 13.78 38.20 33.74
N HIS A 77 14.54 37.29 34.35
CA HIS A 77 14.43 36.94 35.77
C HIS A 77 14.61 38.15 36.69
N THR A 78 15.62 38.99 36.41
CA THR A 78 15.90 40.20 37.21
C THR A 78 14.80 41.26 37.07
N LYS A 79 14.30 41.47 35.84
CA LYS A 79 13.22 42.43 35.58
C LYS A 79 11.86 41.96 36.12
N ASN A 80 11.68 40.65 36.27
CA ASN A 80 10.46 40.00 36.75
C ASN A 80 9.17 40.54 36.09
N ILE A 81 9.23 40.79 34.79
CA ILE A 81 8.06 41.28 34.06
C ILE A 81 7.04 40.15 34.09
N LYS A 82 5.80 40.46 34.50
CA LYS A 82 4.66 39.52 34.43
C LYS A 82 4.89 38.20 35.20
N GLY A 83 5.64 38.23 36.30
CA GLY A 83 5.89 37.04 37.13
C GLY A 83 6.90 36.05 36.55
N SER A 84 7.59 36.41 35.46
CA SER A 84 8.59 35.56 34.78
C SER A 84 9.70 35.03 35.68
N LYS A 85 10.02 35.71 36.78
CA LYS A 85 10.97 35.22 37.78
C LYS A 85 10.53 33.88 38.36
N VAL A 86 9.28 33.79 38.80
CA VAL A 86 8.71 32.59 39.41
C VAL A 86 8.63 31.46 38.39
N GLU A 87 8.26 31.77 37.15
CA GLU A 87 8.17 30.79 36.07
C GLU A 87 9.53 30.20 35.70
N ILE A 88 10.57 31.03 35.59
CA ILE A 88 11.93 30.56 35.34
C ILE A 88 12.43 29.73 36.53
N ASP A 89 12.17 30.16 37.77
CA ASP A 89 12.55 29.40 38.95
C ASP A 89 11.82 28.05 39.02
N ASN A 90 10.52 27.99 38.69
CA ASN A 90 9.74 26.76 38.66
C ASN A 90 10.21 25.81 37.54
N PHE A 91 10.47 26.34 36.35
CA PHE A 91 11.02 25.58 35.24
C PHE A 91 12.38 24.95 35.60
N LEU A 92 13.28 25.73 36.21
CA LEU A 92 14.59 25.22 36.63
C LEU A 92 14.50 24.27 37.82
N LYS A 93 13.54 24.47 38.72
CA LYS A 93 13.25 23.50 39.79
C LYS A 93 12.76 22.17 39.24
N ALA A 94 11.93 22.18 38.21
CA ALA A 94 11.50 20.96 37.51
C ALA A 94 12.69 20.20 36.89
N LEU A 95 13.75 20.91 36.51
CA LEU A 95 15.03 20.39 36.03
C LEU A 95 16.04 20.07 37.14
N GLY A 96 15.61 20.10 38.41
CA GLY A 96 16.44 19.71 39.56
C GLY A 96 17.38 20.80 40.09
N TYR A 97 17.24 22.06 39.66
CA TYR A 97 17.97 23.19 40.24
C TYR A 97 17.19 23.80 41.42
N THR A 98 17.84 24.59 42.26
CA THR A 98 17.16 25.38 43.32
C THR A 98 16.44 26.63 42.77
N GLY A 99 16.75 27.03 41.54
CA GLY A 99 16.18 28.17 40.81
C GLY A 99 17.22 28.80 39.87
N PHE A 100 16.96 30.00 39.34
CA PHE A 100 17.90 30.67 38.41
C PHE A 100 19.24 31.04 39.04
N LYS A 101 19.27 31.29 40.35
CA LYS A 101 20.48 31.64 41.11
C LYS A 101 21.30 30.43 41.55
N ASP A 102 20.91 29.22 41.14
CA ASP A 102 21.64 28.01 41.46
C ASP A 102 23.07 28.08 40.86
N PRO A 103 24.13 27.84 41.65
CA PRO A 103 25.50 27.91 41.14
C PRO A 103 25.81 26.87 40.06
N LEU A 104 25.04 25.77 39.98
CA LEU A 104 25.18 24.75 38.94
C LEU A 104 24.50 25.16 37.62
N PHE A 105 23.62 26.16 37.64
CA PHE A 105 22.96 26.66 36.44
C PHE A 105 23.73 27.83 35.82
N SER A 106 24.44 27.55 34.74
CA SER A 106 25.20 28.54 33.96
C SER A 106 24.97 28.35 32.45
N SER A 107 25.61 29.18 31.62
CA SER A 107 25.51 29.01 30.16
C SER A 107 25.98 27.64 29.68
N SER A 108 26.83 26.94 30.43
CA SER A 108 27.27 25.57 30.10
C SER A 108 26.16 24.52 30.16
N LYS A 109 25.01 24.85 30.76
CA LYS A 109 23.82 23.98 30.84
C LYS A 109 22.80 24.29 29.75
N ILE A 110 23.16 25.14 28.79
CA ILE A 110 22.31 25.56 27.68
C ILE A 110 23.01 25.21 26.36
N GLU A 111 22.34 24.43 25.53
CA GLU A 111 22.82 24.06 24.19
C GLU A 111 21.89 24.64 23.12
N PRO A 112 22.39 25.45 22.16
CA PRO A 112 21.61 25.82 20.98
C PRO A 112 21.22 24.58 20.18
N ALA A 113 19.94 24.43 19.88
CA ALA A 113 19.39 23.29 19.16
C ALA A 113 18.37 23.74 18.10
N LEU A 114 18.03 22.82 17.19
CA LEU A 114 16.95 22.98 16.23
C LEU A 114 15.94 21.86 16.47
N LEU A 115 14.70 22.20 16.81
CA LEU A 115 13.62 21.21 16.92
C LEU A 115 12.97 21.04 15.54
N PRO A 116 12.89 19.80 15.01
CA PRO A 116 12.36 19.57 13.68
C PRO A 116 10.84 19.66 13.62
N ALA A 117 10.33 19.88 12.40
CA ALA A 117 8.92 19.72 12.07
C ALA A 117 8.39 18.33 12.48
N GLY A 118 7.13 18.26 12.92
CA GLY A 118 6.47 17.04 13.39
C GLY A 118 6.75 16.67 14.85
N LYS A 119 7.70 17.34 15.52
CA LYS A 119 7.95 17.12 16.95
C LYS A 119 6.74 17.53 17.78
N THR A 120 6.30 16.66 18.69
CA THR A 120 5.11 16.86 19.52
C THR A 120 5.51 17.00 20.99
N GLY A 121 4.88 17.91 21.72
CA GLY A 121 5.16 18.12 23.14
C GLY A 121 4.26 19.16 23.79
N TRP A 122 4.45 19.34 25.08
CA TRP A 122 3.83 20.40 25.85
C TRP A 122 4.51 21.73 25.54
N MET A 123 3.78 22.62 24.86
CA MET A 123 4.23 23.98 24.57
C MET A 123 3.66 24.93 25.62
N GLY A 124 4.53 25.71 26.24
CA GLY A 124 4.13 26.81 27.11
C GLY A 124 3.49 27.94 26.33
N ALA A 125 2.47 28.58 26.91
CA ALA A 125 1.94 29.86 26.43
C ALA A 125 1.72 30.80 27.61
N TYR A 126 1.83 32.11 27.35
CA TYR A 126 1.47 33.13 28.32
C TYR A 126 -0.04 33.48 28.20
N SER A 127 -0.88 32.77 28.94
CA SER A 127 -2.27 33.12 29.21
C SER A 127 -2.44 33.17 30.73
N LYS A 128 -3.41 33.95 31.26
CA LYS A 128 -3.69 34.04 32.72
C LYS A 128 -3.61 32.64 33.35
N GLY A 129 -2.55 32.38 34.12
CA GLY A 129 -2.28 31.09 34.77
C GLY A 129 -1.47 30.05 33.98
N HIS A 130 -0.53 30.47 33.12
CA HIS A 130 0.52 29.62 32.50
C HIS A 130 0.04 28.23 32.05
N LYS A 131 -0.68 28.20 30.91
CA LYS A 131 -1.22 26.95 30.37
C LYS A 131 -0.23 26.33 29.39
N TYR A 132 0.10 25.08 29.63
CA TYR A 132 0.74 24.23 28.63
C TYR A 132 -0.31 23.68 27.68
N LYS A 133 0.03 23.60 26.40
CA LYS A 133 -0.84 23.04 25.37
C LYS A 133 -0.11 21.96 24.61
N TRP A 134 -0.73 20.79 24.53
CA TRP A 134 -0.25 19.70 23.70
C TRP A 134 -0.22 20.13 22.24
N SER A 135 0.97 20.15 21.64
CA SER A 135 1.22 20.83 20.37
C SER A 135 2.21 20.06 19.49
N VAL A 136 2.07 20.19 18.18
CA VAL A 136 2.99 19.65 17.17
C VAL A 136 3.60 20.80 16.36
N LEU A 137 4.91 20.76 16.14
CA LEU A 137 5.62 21.80 15.38
C LEU A 137 5.38 21.62 13.88
N GLY A 138 4.86 22.65 13.20
CA GLY A 138 4.60 22.60 11.76
C GLY A 138 5.85 22.82 10.89
N ARG A 139 6.97 23.21 11.50
CA ARG A 139 8.25 23.49 10.84
C ARG A 139 9.39 23.42 11.86
N ASP A 140 10.61 23.56 11.38
CA ASP A 140 11.79 23.63 12.23
C ASP A 140 11.83 24.94 13.02
N PHE A 141 12.21 24.86 14.30
CA PHE A 141 12.34 26.02 15.18
C PHE A 141 13.67 26.02 15.92
N GLU A 142 14.34 27.17 15.94
CA GLU A 142 15.51 27.41 16.78
C GLU A 142 15.11 27.39 18.26
N THR A 143 15.81 26.58 19.05
CA THR A 143 15.56 26.40 20.47
C THR A 143 16.87 26.36 21.26
N PHE A 144 16.73 26.39 22.57
CA PHE A 144 17.80 26.18 23.52
C PHE A 144 17.44 24.99 24.39
N LYS A 145 18.22 23.92 24.30
CA LYS A 145 18.11 22.75 25.16
C LYS A 145 18.71 23.10 26.53
N ILE A 146 17.90 22.98 27.57
CA ILE A 146 18.27 23.27 28.95
C ILE A 146 18.47 21.94 29.66
N ILE A 147 19.72 21.64 29.98
CA ILE A 147 20.12 20.39 30.63
C ILE A 147 19.83 20.49 32.12
N SER A 148 19.35 19.40 32.72
CA SER A 148 19.10 19.29 34.15
C SER A 148 20.37 19.40 35.00
N SER A 149 20.18 19.62 36.30
CA SER A 149 21.29 19.77 37.24
C SER A 149 22.20 18.54 37.25
N ASP A 150 21.59 17.36 37.21
CA ASP A 150 22.21 16.03 37.18
C ASP A 150 22.55 15.52 35.76
N GLY A 151 22.17 16.26 34.70
CA GLY A 151 22.37 15.84 33.31
C GLY A 151 21.50 14.65 32.86
N SER A 152 20.56 14.21 33.69
CA SER A 152 19.69 13.07 33.40
C SER A 152 18.53 13.43 32.48
N CYS A 153 18.14 14.71 32.37
CA CYS A 153 17.09 15.13 31.46
C CYS A 153 17.24 16.55 30.88
N HIS A 154 16.34 16.94 29.98
CA HIS A 154 16.30 18.28 29.43
C HIS A 154 14.90 18.74 29.05
N ALA A 155 14.74 20.05 28.95
CA ALA A 155 13.59 20.70 28.32
C ALA A 155 14.08 21.84 27.42
N TYR A 156 13.25 22.31 26.52
CA TYR A 156 13.63 23.32 25.54
C TYR A 156 13.05 24.69 25.88
N ILE A 157 13.76 25.74 25.51
CA ILE A 157 13.23 27.11 25.45
C ILE A 157 13.28 27.57 24.00
N MET A 158 12.13 27.94 23.44
CA MET A 158 12.00 28.39 22.06
C MET A 158 12.66 29.75 21.87
N LYS A 159 13.52 29.92 20.86
CA LYS A 159 14.23 31.21 20.65
C LYS A 159 13.29 32.37 20.36
N LYS A 160 12.28 32.17 19.51
CA LYS A 160 11.42 33.26 19.01
C LYS A 160 10.46 33.82 20.04
N CYS A 161 10.06 33.05 21.05
CA CYS A 161 9.05 33.47 22.03
C CYS A 161 9.47 33.24 23.48
N GLY A 162 10.57 32.53 23.72
CA GLY A 162 11.02 32.16 25.06
C GLY A 162 10.06 31.19 25.74
N ASN A 163 9.24 30.44 25.00
CA ASN A 163 8.30 29.49 25.58
C ASN A 163 9.03 28.20 25.92
N ALA A 164 8.75 27.64 27.10
CA ALA A 164 9.21 26.32 27.47
C ALA A 164 8.50 25.25 26.61
N PHE A 165 9.23 24.23 26.20
CA PHE A 165 8.72 23.09 25.46
C PHE A 165 9.29 21.81 26.03
N TYR A 166 8.42 20.85 26.30
CA TYR A 166 8.78 19.56 26.87
C TYR A 166 8.12 18.44 26.07
N ASP A 167 8.92 17.51 25.54
CA ASP A 167 8.43 16.28 24.92
C ASP A 167 8.54 15.13 25.93
N PRO A 168 7.43 14.65 26.53
CA PRO A 168 7.46 13.54 27.48
C PRO A 168 7.83 12.20 26.84
N GLY A 169 7.86 12.10 25.49
CA GLY A 169 8.33 10.94 24.75
C GLY A 169 9.82 10.96 24.42
N GLU A 170 10.51 12.08 24.68
CA GLU A 170 11.94 12.21 24.45
C GLU A 170 12.71 11.58 25.62
N ARG A 171 13.19 10.35 25.40
CA ARG A 171 14.05 9.67 26.36
C ARG A 171 15.36 10.44 26.46
N CYS A 172 15.75 10.80 27.68
CA CYS A 172 17.07 11.32 27.94
C CYS A 172 18.01 10.13 28.12
N ILE A 173 18.78 9.83 27.09
CA ILE A 173 19.90 8.88 27.18
C ILE A 173 21.07 9.64 27.86
N PRO A 174 21.71 9.09 28.91
CA PRO A 174 22.38 9.88 29.93
C PRO A 174 23.47 10.80 29.36
N CYS A 175 23.41 12.08 29.74
CA CYS A 175 24.51 13.03 29.56
C CYS A 175 25.50 12.91 30.74
N THR A 176 26.18 11.77 30.87
CA THR A 176 27.51 11.62 31.51
C THR A 176 28.01 10.18 31.32
N PRO A 177 29.34 9.95 31.15
CA PRO A 177 29.88 8.61 30.99
C PRO A 177 29.74 7.83 32.32
N CYS A 178 29.16 6.63 32.26
CA CYS A 178 29.01 5.74 33.40
C CYS A 178 30.38 5.37 33.98
N ASP A 179 30.59 5.59 35.28
CA ASP A 179 31.75 5.08 36.01
C ASP A 179 31.65 3.54 36.11
N PRO A 180 32.63 2.78 35.57
CA PRO A 180 32.59 1.31 35.59
C PRO A 180 32.70 0.68 36.98
N ASN A 181 32.88 1.46 38.06
CA ASN A 181 33.08 0.94 39.42
C ASN A 181 31.83 0.98 40.33
N VAL A 182 30.65 1.34 39.83
CA VAL A 182 29.44 1.40 40.65
C VAL A 182 28.71 0.05 40.64
N ASN A 183 28.63 -0.61 41.81
CA ASN A 183 28.01 -1.92 42.00
C ASN A 183 26.47 -1.95 41.91
N ASP A 184 25.83 -0.79 41.68
CA ASP A 184 24.38 -0.65 41.64
C ASP A 184 23.85 -0.59 40.19
N LYS A 185 23.58 -1.77 39.62
CA LYS A 185 23.06 -1.95 38.25
C LYS A 185 21.65 -1.40 38.04
N THR A 186 20.95 -0.97 39.10
CA THR A 186 19.58 -0.43 39.03
C THR A 186 19.53 1.08 38.73
N LYS A 187 20.69 1.77 38.77
CA LYS A 187 20.83 3.20 38.46
C LYS A 187 21.31 3.49 37.03
N CYS A 188 21.54 2.46 36.24
CA CYS A 188 21.86 2.59 34.82
C CYS A 188 20.58 2.33 34.00
N PRO A 189 20.32 3.07 32.91
CA PRO A 189 19.39 2.56 31.91
C PRO A 189 19.87 1.16 31.50
N PRO A 190 18.96 0.21 31.28
CA PRO A 190 19.34 -1.14 30.85
C PRO A 190 20.31 -1.02 29.68
N ALA A 191 21.47 -1.68 29.81
CA ALA A 191 22.47 -1.69 28.74
C ALA A 191 21.77 -1.99 27.42
N VAL A 192 22.05 -1.22 26.37
CA VAL A 192 21.50 -1.52 25.05
C VAL A 192 21.99 -2.92 24.68
N VAL A 193 21.07 -3.88 24.65
CA VAL A 193 21.39 -5.27 24.29
C VAL A 193 20.97 -5.47 22.84
N CYS A 194 21.87 -6.00 22.03
CA CYS A 194 21.52 -6.43 20.69
C CYS A 194 20.66 -7.68 20.77
N ALA A 195 19.41 -7.55 20.36
CA ALA A 195 18.47 -8.64 20.30
C ALA A 195 18.16 -8.99 18.85
N THR A 196 17.89 -10.26 18.59
CA THR A 196 17.52 -10.74 17.27
C THR A 196 16.01 -10.60 17.08
N GLN A 197 15.58 -9.79 16.11
CA GLN A 197 14.18 -9.69 15.71
C GLN A 197 14.02 -10.26 14.29
N THR A 198 12.94 -11.02 14.08
CA THR A 198 12.53 -11.41 12.72
C THR A 198 11.43 -10.47 12.23
N ILE A 199 11.65 -9.88 11.06
CA ILE A 199 10.67 -9.05 10.36
C ILE A 199 10.13 -9.84 9.20
N ASN A 200 8.81 -10.02 9.21
CA ASN A 200 8.07 -10.67 8.14
C ASN A 200 7.47 -9.59 7.25
N PHE A 201 7.82 -9.63 5.98
CA PHE A 201 7.26 -8.81 4.93
C PHE A 201 6.28 -9.67 4.14
N SER A 202 5.01 -9.30 4.17
CA SER A 202 3.97 -10.03 3.45
C SER A 202 3.10 -9.07 2.65
N GLY A 203 2.72 -9.44 1.45
CA GLY A 203 1.89 -8.60 0.59
C GLY A 203 1.08 -9.46 -0.36
N LYS A 204 -0.19 -9.11 -0.56
CA LYS A 204 -1.06 -9.80 -1.51
C LYS A 204 -1.75 -8.79 -2.41
N GLY A 205 -1.64 -9.00 -3.72
CA GLY A 205 -2.34 -8.23 -4.76
C GLY A 205 -3.27 -9.15 -5.52
N LYS A 206 -4.44 -8.65 -5.93
CA LYS A 206 -5.36 -9.36 -6.83
C LYS A 206 -5.89 -8.39 -7.87
N ILE A 207 -5.99 -8.86 -9.10
CA ILE A 207 -6.67 -8.15 -10.19
C ILE A 207 -7.64 -9.08 -10.89
N GLN A 208 -8.75 -8.51 -11.31
CA GLN A 208 -9.68 -9.14 -12.23
C GLN A 208 -9.70 -8.25 -13.47
N ALA A 209 -9.47 -8.85 -14.63
CA ALA A 209 -9.45 -8.14 -15.90
C ALA A 209 -10.26 -8.93 -16.92
N GLY A 210 -11.12 -8.24 -17.64
CA GLY A 210 -11.88 -8.84 -18.73
C GLY A 210 -12.10 -7.82 -19.82
N ASP A 211 -12.22 -8.29 -21.04
CA ASP A 211 -12.47 -7.44 -22.20
C ASP A 211 -13.16 -8.22 -23.32
N VAL A 212 -13.65 -7.47 -24.30
CA VAL A 212 -14.33 -7.96 -25.48
C VAL A 212 -13.64 -7.41 -26.72
N ILE A 213 -13.01 -8.30 -27.47
CA ILE A 213 -12.37 -7.99 -28.75
C ILE A 213 -13.35 -8.33 -29.86
N ASN A 214 -13.78 -7.31 -30.60
CA ASN A 214 -14.62 -7.48 -31.79
C ASN A 214 -13.76 -7.34 -33.04
N THR A 215 -13.86 -8.30 -33.94
CA THR A 215 -13.20 -8.28 -35.24
C THR A 215 -14.16 -8.77 -36.32
N THR A 216 -13.77 -8.67 -37.59
CA THR A 216 -14.48 -9.30 -38.70
C THR A 216 -13.52 -10.21 -39.45
N LYS A 217 -13.97 -11.42 -39.79
CA LYS A 217 -13.20 -12.36 -40.61
C LYS A 217 -13.95 -12.67 -41.88
N ASN A 218 -13.23 -12.72 -42.99
CA ASN A 218 -13.80 -13.23 -44.23
C ASN A 218 -13.77 -14.77 -44.18
N ILE A 219 -14.93 -15.40 -44.19
CA ILE A 219 -15.08 -16.85 -44.03
C ILE A 219 -15.70 -17.42 -45.29
N PRO A 220 -14.99 -18.29 -46.04
CA PRO A 220 -15.57 -19.08 -47.10
C PRO A 220 -16.59 -20.07 -46.55
N VAL A 221 -17.79 -20.07 -47.13
CA VAL A 221 -18.86 -21.02 -46.78
C VAL A 221 -18.98 -22.06 -47.88
N VAL A 222 -18.84 -23.33 -47.47
CA VAL A 222 -18.88 -24.49 -48.38
C VAL A 222 -20.02 -25.41 -47.99
N ALA A 223 -20.94 -25.65 -48.92
CA ALA A 223 -21.97 -26.66 -48.75
C ALA A 223 -21.46 -28.03 -49.20
N THR A 224 -21.53 -29.03 -48.32
CA THR A 224 -21.02 -30.38 -48.58
C THR A 224 -22.11 -31.44 -48.48
N TYR A 225 -22.06 -32.41 -49.39
CA TYR A 225 -22.85 -33.63 -49.36
C TYR A 225 -22.09 -34.77 -50.02
N ASN A 226 -21.84 -35.87 -49.31
CA ASN A 226 -21.09 -37.05 -49.78
C ASN A 226 -19.77 -36.68 -50.48
N GLY A 227 -18.97 -35.79 -49.86
CA GLY A 227 -17.66 -35.35 -50.37
C GLY A 227 -17.71 -34.37 -51.56
N LYS A 228 -18.90 -34.00 -52.04
CA LYS A 228 -19.07 -32.98 -53.09
C LYS A 228 -19.27 -31.61 -52.45
N ASN A 229 -18.54 -30.62 -52.93
CA ASN A 229 -18.51 -29.28 -52.35
C ASN A 229 -19.04 -28.21 -53.32
N LEU A 230 -19.90 -27.34 -52.83
CA LEU A 230 -20.39 -26.14 -53.53
C LEU A 230 -19.95 -24.90 -52.77
N CYS A 231 -19.40 -23.93 -53.49
CA CYS A 231 -18.95 -22.67 -52.91
C CYS A 231 -20.14 -21.72 -52.85
N VAL A 232 -20.63 -21.46 -51.64
CA VAL A 232 -21.79 -20.59 -51.40
C VAL A 232 -21.35 -19.13 -51.52
N GLY A 233 -20.15 -18.81 -51.01
CA GLY A 233 -19.50 -17.52 -51.13
C GLY A 233 -18.57 -17.25 -49.96
N ASP A 234 -17.87 -16.11 -50.02
CA ASP A 234 -17.08 -15.58 -48.92
C ASP A 234 -17.89 -14.49 -48.21
N TYR A 235 -18.01 -14.61 -46.89
CA TYR A 235 -18.79 -13.69 -46.09
C TYR A 235 -17.93 -13.06 -45.02
N GLN A 236 -18.05 -11.73 -44.89
CA GLN A 236 -17.49 -11.02 -43.76
C GLN A 236 -18.36 -11.29 -42.53
N VAL A 237 -17.83 -12.11 -41.61
CA VAL A 237 -18.50 -12.56 -40.41
C VAL A 237 -17.91 -11.82 -39.20
N PRO A 238 -18.73 -11.13 -38.40
CA PRO A 238 -18.24 -10.57 -37.15
C PRO A 238 -17.88 -11.71 -36.18
N VAL A 239 -16.76 -11.55 -35.49
CA VAL A 239 -16.25 -12.50 -34.51
C VAL A 239 -15.97 -11.73 -33.23
N ARG A 240 -16.52 -12.21 -32.13
CA ARG A 240 -16.37 -11.60 -30.82
C ARG A 240 -15.64 -12.56 -29.89
N LEU A 241 -14.51 -12.14 -29.34
CA LEU A 241 -13.78 -12.85 -28.30
C LEU A 241 -13.98 -12.12 -26.98
N ALA A 242 -14.63 -12.77 -26.02
CA ALA A 242 -14.75 -12.26 -24.66
C ALA A 242 -13.86 -13.09 -23.74
N TYR A 243 -13.08 -12.44 -22.88
CA TYR A 243 -12.27 -13.13 -21.89
C TYR A 243 -12.36 -12.45 -20.53
N ASP A 244 -12.24 -13.26 -19.48
CA ASP A 244 -12.12 -12.82 -18.10
C ASP A 244 -10.95 -13.59 -17.46
N MET A 245 -10.10 -12.87 -16.75
CA MET A 245 -8.92 -13.38 -16.07
C MET A 245 -8.89 -12.90 -14.63
N ASN A 246 -8.54 -13.83 -13.73
CA ASN A 246 -8.13 -13.51 -12.38
C ASN A 246 -6.62 -13.71 -12.24
N ALA A 247 -5.94 -12.75 -11.65
CA ALA A 247 -4.54 -12.87 -11.30
C ALA A 247 -4.28 -12.41 -9.86
N SER A 248 -3.31 -13.02 -9.23
CA SER A 248 -2.86 -12.69 -7.89
C SER A 248 -1.34 -12.72 -7.81
N GLY A 249 -0.77 -11.81 -7.04
CA GLY A 249 0.63 -11.79 -6.68
C GLY A 249 0.79 -11.84 -5.17
N GLU A 250 1.78 -12.57 -4.71
CA GLU A 250 2.10 -12.70 -3.30
C GLU A 250 3.59 -12.51 -3.07
N VAL A 251 3.93 -11.73 -2.06
CA VAL A 251 5.29 -11.55 -1.55
C VAL A 251 5.28 -12.07 -0.13
N ASN A 252 6.19 -13.00 0.16
CA ASN A 252 6.46 -13.48 1.52
C ASN A 252 7.97 -13.55 1.69
N TYR A 253 8.49 -12.73 2.59
CA TYR A 253 9.92 -12.68 2.87
C TYR A 253 10.12 -12.42 4.36
N ALA A 254 11.03 -13.18 4.98
CA ALA A 254 11.39 -12.98 6.37
C ALA A 254 12.87 -12.64 6.45
N LYS A 255 13.21 -11.61 7.22
CA LYS A 255 14.59 -11.24 7.50
C LYS A 255 14.82 -11.14 9.00
N THR A 256 15.90 -11.75 9.43
CA THR A 256 16.36 -11.66 10.81
C THR A 256 17.42 -10.56 10.90
N ILE A 257 17.21 -9.61 11.81
CA ILE A 257 18.11 -8.48 12.05
C ILE A 257 18.40 -8.32 13.54
N LYS A 258 19.56 -7.73 13.86
CA LYS A 258 19.93 -7.40 15.24
C LYS A 258 19.44 -5.98 15.54
N VAL A 259 18.40 -5.88 16.34
CA VAL A 259 17.79 -4.62 16.76
C VAL A 259 18.24 -4.24 18.17
N CYS A 260 18.19 -2.96 18.47
CA CYS A 260 18.54 -2.45 19.78
C CYS A 260 17.38 -2.65 20.78
N ASP A 261 17.63 -3.42 21.85
CA ASP A 261 16.73 -3.53 23.01
C ASP A 261 17.20 -2.58 24.11
N TYR A 262 16.35 -1.60 24.43
CA TYR A 262 16.55 -0.61 25.48
C TYR A 262 15.95 -1.09 26.82
N GLY A 263 16.03 -2.40 27.09
CA GLY A 263 15.49 -3.09 28.27
C GLY A 263 13.98 -3.01 28.45
N GLN A 264 13.26 -2.86 27.33
CA GLN A 264 11.79 -3.02 27.29
C GLN A 264 11.40 -4.45 26.84
N GLY A 265 12.40 -5.29 26.56
CA GLY A 265 12.23 -6.58 25.93
C GLY A 265 12.29 -6.44 24.42
N VAL A 266 12.81 -7.48 23.75
CA VAL A 266 12.87 -7.58 22.29
C VAL A 266 11.47 -7.30 21.72
N PRO A 267 11.30 -6.32 20.81
CA PRO A 267 10.02 -6.11 20.17
C PRO A 267 9.56 -7.41 19.51
N ALA A 268 8.30 -7.78 19.69
CA ALA A 268 7.74 -8.97 19.06
C ALA A 268 8.00 -8.96 17.54
N ASN A 269 8.04 -10.13 16.92
CA ASN A 269 8.25 -10.25 15.47
C ASN A 269 7.34 -9.27 14.72
N ALA A 270 7.93 -8.35 13.97
CA ALA A 270 7.18 -7.35 13.23
C ALA A 270 6.64 -7.97 11.94
N SER A 271 5.39 -7.66 11.60
CA SER A 271 4.79 -8.06 10.33
C SER A 271 4.40 -6.82 9.55
N ILE A 272 5.06 -6.60 8.42
CA ILE A 272 4.93 -5.41 7.60
C ILE A 272 4.19 -5.79 6.32
N ASN A 273 3.10 -5.08 6.04
CA ASN A 273 2.34 -5.26 4.81
C ASN A 273 3.02 -4.54 3.64
N VAL A 274 3.34 -5.26 2.58
CA VAL A 274 4.03 -4.73 1.40
C VAL A 274 3.01 -4.55 0.26
N PRO A 275 2.93 -3.36 -0.38
CA PRO A 275 2.02 -3.16 -1.50
C PRO A 275 2.44 -4.03 -2.69
N VAL A 276 1.48 -4.73 -3.29
CA VAL A 276 1.68 -5.54 -4.51
C VAL A 276 0.81 -4.95 -5.61
N ASN A 277 1.47 -4.40 -6.63
CA ASN A 277 0.84 -3.86 -7.83
C ASN A 277 0.93 -4.87 -8.96
N LEU A 278 -0.19 -5.12 -9.63
CA LEU A 278 -0.26 -6.05 -10.77
C LEU A 278 -0.71 -5.30 -12.02
N LEU A 279 -0.09 -5.65 -13.14
CA LEU A 279 -0.37 -5.10 -14.45
C LEU A 279 -0.58 -6.24 -15.44
N TYR A 280 -1.76 -6.32 -16.03
CA TYR A 280 -2.09 -7.29 -17.06
C TYR A 280 -2.17 -6.63 -18.44
N ILE A 281 -1.52 -7.24 -19.42
CA ILE A 281 -1.45 -6.75 -20.80
C ILE A 281 -1.77 -7.90 -21.75
N VAL A 282 -2.72 -7.68 -22.66
CA VAL A 282 -2.91 -8.56 -23.83
C VAL A 282 -2.12 -7.97 -24.98
N ALA A 283 -1.07 -8.69 -25.39
CA ALA A 283 -0.18 -8.27 -26.46
C ALA A 283 -0.81 -8.53 -27.84
N SER A 284 -1.47 -9.67 -28.01
CA SER A 284 -2.15 -10.03 -29.24
C SER A 284 -3.25 -11.05 -28.98
N SER A 285 -4.30 -11.00 -29.79
CA SER A 285 -5.35 -12.00 -29.87
C SER A 285 -5.47 -12.55 -31.28
N ASP A 286 -5.74 -13.85 -31.43
CA ASP A 286 -6.23 -14.42 -32.69
C ASP A 286 -7.42 -15.35 -32.46
N VAL A 287 -8.29 -15.44 -33.47
CA VAL A 287 -9.47 -16.30 -33.45
C VAL A 287 -9.60 -17.04 -34.78
N ALA A 288 -9.26 -18.32 -34.85
CA ALA A 288 -9.58 -19.14 -36.01
C ALA A 288 -11.05 -19.58 -35.95
N VAL A 289 -11.76 -19.50 -37.08
CA VAL A 289 -13.18 -19.88 -37.19
C VAL A 289 -13.34 -20.86 -38.34
N GLY A 290 -14.12 -21.91 -38.11
CA GLY A 290 -14.38 -22.96 -39.09
C GLY A 290 -13.25 -23.98 -39.20
N GLU A 291 -13.52 -25.03 -39.96
CA GLU A 291 -12.55 -26.09 -40.24
C GLU A 291 -11.62 -25.62 -41.34
N ASN A 292 -10.31 -25.50 -41.04
CA ASN A 292 -9.30 -24.94 -41.94
C ASN A 292 -9.64 -23.53 -42.47
N GLY A 293 -10.29 -22.71 -41.63
CA GLY A 293 -10.70 -21.36 -41.99
C GLY A 293 -11.97 -21.28 -42.82
N LYS A 294 -12.70 -22.39 -43.00
CA LYS A 294 -13.94 -22.47 -43.79
C LYS A 294 -15.11 -22.92 -42.94
N MET A 295 -16.29 -22.38 -43.21
CA MET A 295 -17.53 -22.87 -42.61
C MET A 295 -18.12 -23.97 -43.47
N ILE A 296 -18.36 -25.14 -42.86
CA ILE A 296 -18.93 -26.29 -43.55
C ILE A 296 -20.43 -26.36 -43.29
N MET A 297 -21.22 -26.22 -44.35
CA MET A 297 -22.65 -26.47 -44.35
C MET A 297 -22.91 -27.93 -44.78
N ALA A 298 -23.03 -28.84 -43.83
CA ALA A 298 -23.46 -30.21 -44.12
C ALA A 298 -24.95 -30.22 -44.51
N VAL A 299 -25.26 -30.55 -45.76
CA VAL A 299 -26.63 -30.44 -46.31
C VAL A 299 -27.17 -31.78 -46.78
N SER A 300 -28.49 -31.96 -46.76
CA SER A 300 -29.15 -33.15 -47.31
C SER A 300 -29.05 -33.23 -48.83
N ALA A 301 -29.26 -34.43 -49.40
CA ALA A 301 -29.28 -34.65 -50.86
C ALA A 301 -30.21 -33.66 -51.60
N LYS A 302 -31.41 -33.43 -51.03
CA LYS A 302 -32.43 -32.52 -51.59
C LYS A 302 -31.96 -31.07 -51.57
N GLN A 303 -31.38 -30.62 -50.44
CA GLN A 303 -30.81 -29.28 -50.30
C GLN A 303 -29.62 -29.08 -51.25
N PHE A 304 -28.71 -30.05 -51.33
CA PHE A 304 -27.56 -30.00 -52.23
C PHE A 304 -27.98 -29.87 -53.71
N LYS A 305 -28.97 -30.66 -54.16
CA LYS A 305 -29.52 -30.57 -55.53
C LYS A 305 -30.13 -29.20 -55.83
N THR A 306 -30.71 -28.54 -54.82
CA THR A 306 -31.26 -27.19 -54.94
C THR A 306 -30.16 -26.13 -54.94
N LEU A 307 -29.16 -26.24 -54.07
CA LEU A 307 -27.99 -25.34 -54.02
C LEU A 307 -27.18 -25.39 -55.32
N LYS A 308 -27.02 -26.57 -55.93
CA LYS A 308 -26.32 -26.74 -57.23
C LYS A 308 -26.94 -25.94 -58.39
N LYS A 309 -28.21 -25.51 -58.28
CA LYS A 309 -28.89 -24.67 -59.28
C LYS A 309 -28.60 -23.18 -59.14
N VAL A 310 -27.90 -22.82 -58.08
CA VAL A 310 -27.58 -21.44 -57.68
C VAL A 310 -26.07 -21.26 -57.60
N TYR A 311 -25.38 -22.18 -56.93
CA TYR A 311 -23.96 -22.10 -56.63
C TYR A 311 -23.13 -23.07 -57.46
N LYS A 312 -21.86 -22.71 -57.69
CA LYS A 312 -20.89 -23.49 -58.45
C LYS A 312 -20.11 -24.45 -57.55
N ALA A 313 -19.49 -25.46 -58.14
CA ALA A 313 -18.53 -26.31 -57.43
C ALA A 313 -17.32 -25.47 -57.01
N CYS A 314 -16.73 -25.80 -55.86
CA CYS A 314 -15.51 -25.13 -55.41
C CYS A 314 -14.31 -25.51 -56.28
N PRO A 315 -13.42 -24.57 -56.62
CA PRO A 315 -12.13 -24.89 -57.22
C PRO A 315 -11.29 -25.77 -56.27
N ALA A 316 -10.47 -26.65 -56.83
CA ALA A 316 -9.62 -27.54 -56.06
C ALA A 316 -8.40 -26.76 -55.52
N GLY A 317 -8.36 -26.57 -54.19
CA GLY A 317 -7.21 -26.01 -53.48
C GLY A 317 -7.29 -24.49 -53.31
N GLU A 318 -7.64 -24.05 -52.10
CA GLU A 318 -7.37 -22.67 -51.65
C GLU A 318 -7.39 -22.65 -50.12
N THR A 319 -6.26 -22.27 -49.53
CA THR A 319 -5.98 -22.12 -48.09
C THR A 319 -6.20 -20.66 -47.68
N ALA A 320 -6.90 -20.44 -46.56
CA ALA A 320 -7.23 -19.11 -46.05
C ALA A 320 -6.07 -18.47 -45.24
N SER A 321 -5.89 -17.15 -45.39
CA SER A 321 -4.83 -16.34 -44.78
C SER A 321 -5.26 -15.60 -43.50
N SER A 322 -4.37 -15.75 -42.50
CA SER A 322 -3.88 -14.88 -41.40
C SER A 322 -4.75 -13.89 -40.60
N ALA A 323 -4.40 -13.88 -39.31
CA ALA A 323 -4.90 -13.18 -38.12
C ALA A 323 -4.88 -11.64 -38.16
N ALA A 324 -5.71 -11.03 -37.31
CA ALA A 324 -5.72 -9.60 -36.99
C ALA A 324 -5.38 -9.38 -35.51
N THR A 325 -4.46 -8.46 -35.24
CA THR A 325 -3.93 -8.11 -33.90
C THR A 325 -4.68 -6.91 -33.31
N ALA A 326 -5.09 -7.01 -32.05
CA ALA A 326 -5.51 -5.87 -31.23
C ALA A 326 -4.89 -5.99 -29.83
N SER A 327 -4.53 -4.86 -29.23
CA SER A 327 -3.89 -4.73 -27.91
C SER A 327 -4.74 -3.83 -27.01
N ASN A 328 -4.95 -4.23 -25.76
CA ASN A 328 -5.61 -3.43 -24.72
C ASN A 328 -4.85 -3.56 -23.38
N LYS A 329 -4.85 -2.49 -22.58
CA LYS A 329 -4.10 -2.34 -21.32
C LYS A 329 -5.01 -1.87 -20.19
N VAL A 330 -4.89 -2.49 -19.01
CA VAL A 330 -5.64 -2.09 -17.80
C VAL A 330 -4.67 -1.99 -16.61
N ASN A 331 -4.74 -0.90 -15.85
CA ASN A 331 -3.92 -0.62 -14.66
C ASN A 331 -4.82 -0.53 -13.42
N THR A 332 -4.39 -1.11 -12.30
CA THR A 332 -4.91 -0.79 -10.97
C THR A 332 -3.76 -0.66 -9.97
N LYS A 333 -3.92 0.30 -9.04
CA LYS A 333 -2.97 0.63 -7.98
C LYS A 333 -3.64 0.36 -6.65
N SER A 334 -2.96 -0.33 -5.74
CA SER A 334 -3.37 -0.41 -4.34
C SER A 334 -2.48 0.51 -3.51
N GLU A 335 -3.08 1.30 -2.62
CA GLU A 335 -2.36 2.22 -1.75
C GLU A 335 -1.91 1.50 -0.48
N GLY A 336 -0.60 1.51 -0.25
CA GLY A 336 -0.01 1.14 1.03
C GLY A 336 0.10 2.38 1.92
N SER A 337 -0.30 2.24 3.18
CA SER A 337 -0.10 3.28 4.19
C SER A 337 1.35 3.21 4.71
N PRO A 338 2.12 4.31 4.68
CA PRO A 338 3.41 4.35 5.34
C PRO A 338 3.21 4.51 6.85
N GLU A 339 3.67 3.54 7.62
CA GLU A 339 3.93 3.75 9.05
C GLU A 339 5.35 4.30 9.21
N THR A 340 5.43 5.57 9.59
CA THR A 340 6.66 6.21 10.06
C THR A 340 6.91 5.83 11.52
N VAL A 341 7.97 5.06 11.76
CA VAL A 341 8.54 4.88 13.10
C VAL A 341 9.64 5.93 13.28
N SER A 342 9.38 6.92 14.13
CA SER A 342 10.39 7.90 14.56
C SER A 342 11.02 7.43 15.88
N GLY A 343 12.26 6.95 15.82
CA GLY A 343 13.15 6.84 16.98
C GLY A 343 14.43 7.61 16.66
N GLY A 344 14.92 8.49 17.54
CA GLY A 344 16.23 9.13 17.40
C GLY A 344 17.29 8.18 17.95
N GLY A 345 18.32 7.88 17.17
CA GLY A 345 19.37 6.94 17.58
C GLY A 345 20.56 7.66 18.21
N ASP A 346 21.03 7.14 19.33
CA ASP A 346 22.27 7.55 19.97
C ASP A 346 23.44 6.90 19.24
N GLY A 347 24.20 7.71 18.49
CA GLY A 347 25.31 7.28 17.63
C GLY A 347 26.54 6.70 18.33
N LYS A 348 26.37 5.72 19.24
CA LYS A 348 27.47 4.93 19.81
C LYS A 348 27.30 3.41 19.72
N ASN A 349 26.08 2.87 19.62
CA ASN A 349 25.85 1.41 19.51
C ASN A 349 24.73 1.02 18.52
N CYS A 350 23.93 1.99 18.05
CA CYS A 350 22.77 1.77 17.20
C CYS A 350 22.78 2.76 16.05
N VAL A 351 22.40 2.30 14.87
CA VAL A 351 22.32 3.13 13.67
C VAL A 351 20.97 2.90 12.98
N LYS A 352 20.46 3.96 12.35
CA LYS A 352 19.28 3.85 11.51
C LYS A 352 19.67 3.22 10.18
N GLN A 353 19.00 2.14 9.85
CA GLN A 353 19.07 1.48 8.57
C GLN A 353 17.73 1.60 7.86
N THR A 354 17.75 2.04 6.61
CA THR A 354 16.58 2.00 5.73
C THR A 354 16.61 0.69 4.96
N LEU A 355 15.57 -0.13 5.10
CA LEU A 355 15.35 -1.33 4.32
C LEU A 355 14.46 -0.97 3.13
N THR A 356 14.98 -1.11 1.92
CA THR A 356 14.23 -0.90 0.68
C THR A 356 13.95 -2.26 0.04
N LEU A 357 12.70 -2.70 0.09
CA LEU A 357 12.26 -3.96 -0.46
C LEU A 357 11.74 -3.75 -1.87
N ASN A 358 12.29 -4.50 -2.82
CA ASN A 358 11.90 -4.48 -4.22
C ASN A 358 11.58 -5.90 -4.67
N GLY A 359 10.34 -6.13 -5.09
CA GLY A 359 9.89 -7.38 -5.67
C GLY A 359 9.37 -7.15 -7.08
N SER A 360 9.85 -7.92 -8.05
CA SER A 360 9.34 -7.89 -9.41
C SER A 360 9.21 -9.30 -9.96
N ALA A 361 8.07 -9.60 -10.59
CA ALA A 361 7.86 -10.83 -11.32
C ALA A 361 7.13 -10.54 -12.63
N VAL A 362 7.46 -11.30 -13.67
CA VAL A 362 6.80 -11.24 -14.98
C VAL A 362 6.48 -12.65 -15.41
N THR A 363 5.23 -12.87 -15.83
CA THR A 363 4.78 -14.13 -16.44
C THR A 363 4.19 -13.81 -17.80
N GLU A 364 4.69 -14.49 -18.83
CA GLU A 364 4.21 -14.37 -20.20
C GLU A 364 3.83 -15.75 -20.71
N ASP A 365 2.66 -15.86 -21.32
CA ASP A 365 2.12 -17.14 -21.77
C ASP A 365 0.98 -16.93 -22.79
N ILE A 366 0.52 -18.02 -23.40
CA ILE A 366 -0.54 -18.03 -24.42
C ILE A 366 -1.71 -18.87 -23.93
N SER A 367 -2.84 -18.23 -23.64
CA SER A 367 -4.09 -18.95 -23.36
C SER A 367 -4.81 -19.33 -24.64
N SER A 368 -4.98 -20.63 -24.88
CA SER A 368 -5.69 -21.15 -26.05
C SER A 368 -6.94 -21.94 -25.65
N LYS A 369 -8.08 -21.59 -26.24
CA LYS A 369 -9.35 -22.29 -26.01
C LYS A 369 -9.97 -22.71 -27.34
N VAL A 370 -10.49 -23.94 -27.37
CA VAL A 370 -11.29 -24.46 -28.49
C VAL A 370 -12.73 -24.58 -28.01
N GLY A 371 -13.67 -24.17 -28.85
CA GLY A 371 -15.09 -24.30 -28.62
C GLY A 371 -15.85 -24.49 -29.93
N THR A 372 -17.14 -24.75 -29.83
CA THR A 372 -18.05 -24.87 -30.97
C THR A 372 -19.17 -23.86 -30.83
N ASN A 373 -19.46 -23.16 -31.91
CA ASN A 373 -20.53 -22.17 -32.00
C ASN A 373 -21.67 -22.71 -32.86
N GLU A 374 -22.91 -22.56 -32.43
CA GLU A 374 -24.05 -22.77 -33.34
C GLU A 374 -24.29 -21.50 -34.16
N VAL A 375 -24.19 -21.63 -35.47
CA VAL A 375 -24.37 -20.53 -36.41
C VAL A 375 -25.51 -20.82 -37.37
N THR A 376 -26.51 -19.95 -37.38
CA THR A 376 -27.65 -20.00 -38.29
C THR A 376 -27.38 -19.17 -39.53
N MET A 377 -27.41 -19.83 -40.68
CA MET A 377 -27.25 -19.23 -42.00
C MET A 377 -28.61 -18.75 -42.51
N ILE A 378 -28.75 -17.45 -42.77
CA ILE A 378 -30.01 -16.82 -43.18
C ILE A 378 -29.82 -16.14 -44.54
N GLY A 379 -30.48 -16.67 -45.56
CA GLY A 379 -30.56 -16.03 -46.87
C GLY A 379 -31.47 -14.80 -46.83
N VAL A 380 -30.97 -13.64 -47.25
CA VAL A 380 -31.67 -12.35 -47.25
C VAL A 380 -31.90 -11.86 -48.67
N TYR A 381 -33.14 -11.64 -49.04
CA TYR A 381 -33.52 -10.97 -50.28
C TYR A 381 -34.29 -9.69 -49.96
N LYS A 382 -33.79 -8.55 -50.44
CA LYS A 382 -34.50 -7.27 -50.33
C LYS A 382 -35.43 -7.10 -51.53
N LYS A 383 -36.74 -7.15 -51.30
CA LYS A 383 -37.75 -6.92 -52.34
C LYS A 383 -37.73 -5.44 -52.73
N THR A 384 -37.45 -5.17 -53.99
CA THR A 384 -37.58 -3.85 -54.61
C THR A 384 -38.96 -3.74 -55.28
N GLY A 385 -39.72 -2.69 -54.96
CA GLY A 385 -41.06 -2.44 -55.52
C GLY A 385 -42.16 -2.26 -54.46
N LYS A 386 -43.43 -2.23 -54.89
CA LYS A 386 -44.59 -2.06 -53.98
C LYS A 386 -44.65 -3.21 -52.96
N LEU A 387 -44.66 -2.85 -51.69
CA LEU A 387 -44.90 -3.76 -50.56
C LEU A 387 -46.39 -3.83 -50.26
N GLN A 388 -46.89 -5.01 -49.90
CA GLN A 388 -48.24 -5.13 -49.36
C GLN A 388 -48.32 -4.49 -47.96
N LYS A 389 -49.51 -4.07 -47.53
CA LYS A 389 -49.70 -3.47 -46.20
C LYS A 389 -49.28 -4.49 -45.12
N GLY A 390 -48.26 -4.13 -44.33
CA GLY A 390 -47.67 -5.00 -43.30
C GLY A 390 -46.53 -5.92 -43.80
N GLU A 391 -46.16 -5.88 -45.08
CA GLU A 391 -45.06 -6.67 -45.65
C GLU A 391 -43.72 -5.96 -45.42
N THR A 392 -42.74 -6.63 -44.81
CA THR A 392 -41.36 -6.10 -44.73
C THR A 392 -40.60 -6.27 -46.06
N ALA A 393 -39.72 -5.32 -46.37
CA ALA A 393 -38.89 -5.36 -47.59
C ALA A 393 -37.92 -6.55 -47.59
N ASN A 394 -37.37 -6.91 -46.42
CA ASN A 394 -36.43 -8.01 -46.29
C ASN A 394 -37.18 -9.33 -46.15
N LYS A 395 -36.85 -10.29 -47.03
CA LYS A 395 -37.38 -11.65 -46.99
C LYS A 395 -36.27 -12.62 -46.63
N TYR A 396 -36.55 -13.50 -45.68
CA TYR A 396 -35.56 -14.38 -45.07
C TYR A 396 -35.83 -15.86 -45.38
N LYS A 397 -34.75 -16.61 -45.61
CA LYS A 397 -34.74 -18.07 -45.79
C LYS A 397 -33.73 -18.70 -44.83
N CYS A 398 -34.17 -19.69 -44.08
CA CYS A 398 -33.27 -20.42 -43.20
C CYS A 398 -32.55 -21.49 -44.00
N LEU A 399 -31.25 -21.29 -44.18
CA LEU A 399 -30.38 -22.21 -44.90
C LEU A 399 -29.93 -23.35 -44.00
N GLY A 400 -29.96 -23.16 -42.68
CA GLY A 400 -29.70 -24.18 -41.67
C GLY A 400 -28.95 -23.60 -40.47
N THR A 401 -28.82 -24.39 -39.42
CA THR A 401 -27.97 -24.10 -38.26
C THR A 401 -26.86 -25.12 -38.23
N TYR A 402 -25.62 -24.66 -38.06
CA TYR A 402 -24.41 -25.46 -38.20
C TYR A 402 -23.50 -25.26 -36.99
N SER A 403 -22.87 -26.34 -36.55
CA SER A 403 -21.81 -26.26 -35.54
C SER A 403 -20.51 -25.82 -36.22
N VAL A 404 -19.95 -24.72 -35.75
CA VAL A 404 -18.76 -24.07 -36.29
C VAL A 404 -17.67 -24.11 -35.22
N PRO A 405 -16.58 -24.88 -35.41
CA PRO A 405 -15.48 -24.85 -34.47
C PRO A 405 -14.83 -23.47 -34.48
N ALA A 406 -14.43 -22.99 -33.31
CA ALA A 406 -13.65 -21.79 -33.15
C ALA A 406 -12.52 -22.03 -32.16
N LYS A 407 -11.35 -21.50 -32.48
CA LYS A 407 -10.17 -21.52 -31.60
C LYS A 407 -9.75 -20.09 -31.33
N SER A 408 -9.63 -19.72 -30.07
CA SER A 408 -9.05 -18.44 -29.66
C SER A 408 -7.68 -18.66 -29.04
N SER A 409 -6.78 -17.71 -29.28
CA SER A 409 -5.47 -17.64 -28.66
C SER A 409 -5.21 -16.20 -28.20
N LEU A 410 -4.87 -16.05 -26.92
CA LEU A 410 -4.55 -14.78 -26.28
C LEU A 410 -3.11 -14.84 -25.77
N ASN A 411 -2.24 -14.00 -26.33
CA ASN A 411 -0.89 -13.79 -25.81
C ASN A 411 -0.93 -12.66 -24.79
N TYR A 412 -0.51 -12.96 -23.56
CA TYR A 412 -0.60 -12.01 -22.45
C TYR A 412 0.70 -11.95 -21.64
N SER A 413 0.88 -10.83 -20.97
CA SER A 413 1.97 -10.55 -20.03
C SER A 413 1.37 -10.01 -18.73
N LEU A 414 1.65 -10.69 -17.63
CA LEU A 414 1.33 -10.25 -16.27
C LEU A 414 2.62 -9.75 -15.63
N LYS A 415 2.61 -8.54 -15.08
CA LYS A 415 3.74 -7.93 -14.39
C LYS A 415 3.34 -7.59 -12.97
N GLY A 416 4.05 -8.12 -11.99
CA GLY A 416 3.88 -7.79 -10.59
C GLY A 416 5.06 -6.96 -10.09
N ASN A 417 4.78 -5.88 -9.38
CA ASN A 417 5.78 -5.00 -8.78
C ASN A 417 5.40 -4.69 -7.33
N SER A 418 6.39 -4.72 -6.45
CA SER A 418 6.24 -4.42 -5.03
C SER A 418 7.43 -3.58 -4.57
N SER A 419 7.14 -2.49 -3.88
CA SER A 419 8.17 -1.56 -3.40
C SER A 419 7.75 -1.02 -2.03
N LEU A 420 8.62 -1.11 -1.04
CA LEU A 420 8.42 -0.53 0.28
C LEU A 420 9.77 -0.06 0.84
N SER A 421 9.78 1.09 1.50
CA SER A 421 10.91 1.53 2.31
C SER A 421 10.50 1.60 3.77
N HIS A 422 11.26 0.95 4.65
CA HIS A 422 11.00 0.91 6.08
C HIS A 422 12.28 1.23 6.85
N ILE A 423 12.19 2.14 7.82
CA ILE A 423 13.33 2.56 8.62
C ILE A 423 13.32 1.78 9.91
N ILE A 424 14.46 1.20 10.25
CA ILE A 424 14.67 0.48 11.51
C ILE A 424 15.97 0.88 12.17
N GLU A 425 16.02 0.74 13.49
CA GLU A 425 17.22 0.94 14.28
C GLU A 425 17.88 -0.42 14.58
N VAL A 426 19.11 -0.58 14.10
CA VAL A 426 19.88 -1.82 14.22
C VAL A 426 21.16 -1.57 15.00
N CYS A 427 21.70 -2.63 15.60
CA CYS A 427 23.00 -2.55 16.25
C CYS A 427 24.11 -2.26 15.25
N ASP A 428 25.00 -1.33 15.59
CA ASP A 428 26.18 -1.02 14.79
C ASP A 428 27.28 -2.06 15.04
N ASP A 429 27.49 -2.94 14.07
CA ASP A 429 28.60 -3.91 14.06
C ASP A 429 29.78 -3.46 13.17
N GLY A 430 29.79 -2.19 12.76
CA GLY A 430 30.78 -1.61 11.84
C GLY A 430 30.54 -1.92 10.36
N ASN A 431 29.52 -2.73 10.02
CA ASN A 431 29.20 -3.13 8.65
C ASN A 431 27.77 -2.77 8.21
N VAL A 432 27.04 -2.00 9.03
CA VAL A 432 25.67 -1.62 8.72
C VAL A 432 25.64 -0.61 7.56
N LYS A 433 24.92 -0.97 6.50
CA LYS A 433 24.67 -0.06 5.38
C LYS A 433 23.51 0.88 5.73
N PRO A 434 23.65 2.21 5.54
CA PRO A 434 22.57 3.18 5.80
C PRO A 434 21.28 2.88 5.03
N VAL A 435 21.43 2.35 3.82
CA VAL A 435 20.35 1.83 2.98
C VAL A 435 20.71 0.41 2.54
N GLU A 436 19.81 -0.53 2.76
CA GLU A 436 19.95 -1.89 2.28
C GLU A 436 18.80 -2.23 1.35
N GLU A 437 19.16 -2.52 0.10
CA GLU A 437 18.23 -2.98 -0.92
C GLU A 437 18.06 -4.49 -0.84
N ILE A 438 16.81 -4.93 -0.68
CA ILE A 438 16.43 -6.32 -0.54
C ILE A 438 15.55 -6.70 -1.73
N SER A 439 16.05 -7.61 -2.57
CA SER A 439 15.22 -8.23 -3.61
C SER A 439 14.35 -9.30 -2.99
N VAL A 440 13.02 -9.12 -3.01
CA VAL A 440 12.08 -10.11 -2.47
C VAL A 440 11.47 -10.97 -3.58
N PRO A 441 11.36 -12.30 -3.38
CA PRO A 441 10.69 -13.16 -4.35
C PRO A 441 9.20 -12.83 -4.37
N MET A 442 8.65 -12.71 -5.58
CA MET A 442 7.22 -12.56 -5.81
C MET A 442 6.70 -13.79 -6.53
N SER A 443 5.70 -14.45 -5.96
CA SER A 443 4.95 -15.50 -6.65
C SER A 443 3.76 -14.86 -7.36
N MET A 444 3.47 -15.34 -8.57
CA MET A 444 2.30 -14.92 -9.33
C MET A 444 1.50 -16.13 -9.78
N THR A 445 0.19 -16.01 -9.68
CA THR A 445 -0.77 -17.00 -10.14
C THR A 445 -1.79 -16.29 -11.00
N ASN A 446 -2.15 -16.89 -12.13
CA ASN A 446 -3.14 -16.35 -13.03
C ASN A 446 -3.97 -17.47 -13.64
N ASN A 447 -5.22 -17.17 -13.93
CA ASN A 447 -6.14 -18.11 -14.56
C ASN A 447 -7.21 -17.37 -15.36
N PHE A 448 -7.49 -17.87 -16.56
CA PHE A 448 -8.65 -17.43 -17.35
C PHE A 448 -9.90 -18.13 -16.83
N THR A 449 -10.84 -17.36 -16.29
CA THR A 449 -12.14 -17.87 -15.88
C THR A 449 -13.11 -17.97 -17.05
N LYS A 450 -12.88 -17.18 -18.10
CA LYS A 450 -13.69 -17.18 -19.32
C LYS A 450 -12.83 -16.88 -20.53
N GLN A 451 -13.06 -17.59 -21.63
CA GLN A 451 -12.48 -17.30 -22.94
C GLN A 451 -13.39 -17.85 -24.03
N ASP A 452 -14.39 -17.06 -24.40
CA ASP A 452 -15.47 -17.49 -25.28
C ASP A 452 -15.42 -16.74 -26.61
N VAL A 453 -15.64 -17.48 -27.69
CA VAL A 453 -15.77 -16.94 -29.04
C VAL A 453 -17.23 -17.01 -29.45
N THR A 454 -17.78 -15.91 -29.94
CA THR A 454 -19.05 -15.87 -30.66
C THR A 454 -18.79 -15.59 -32.14
N VAL A 455 -19.40 -16.38 -33.02
CA VAL A 455 -19.28 -16.26 -34.48
C VAL A 455 -20.58 -15.73 -35.07
N GLY A 456 -20.47 -14.77 -35.98
CA GLY A 456 -21.62 -14.11 -36.59
C GLY A 456 -22.25 -13.06 -35.69
N ASP A 457 -23.34 -12.47 -36.18
CA ASP A 457 -24.15 -11.50 -35.44
C ASP A 457 -24.95 -12.25 -34.36
N TYR A 458 -24.28 -12.62 -33.27
CA TYR A 458 -24.80 -13.49 -32.21
C TYR A 458 -25.29 -14.85 -32.76
N GLY A 459 -24.40 -15.58 -33.44
CA GLY A 459 -24.73 -16.90 -33.99
C GLY A 459 -25.51 -16.83 -35.31
N ARG A 460 -25.48 -15.71 -36.03
CA ARG A 460 -26.21 -15.53 -37.30
C ARG A 460 -25.30 -15.00 -38.39
N ILE A 461 -25.44 -15.56 -39.59
CA ILE A 461 -24.76 -15.08 -40.81
C ILE A 461 -25.82 -14.82 -41.87
N TYR A 462 -25.78 -13.61 -42.44
CA TYR A 462 -26.71 -13.17 -43.46
C TYR A 462 -26.10 -13.33 -44.85
N VAL A 463 -26.72 -14.16 -45.68
CA VAL A 463 -26.32 -14.42 -47.06
C VAL A 463 -27.19 -13.58 -47.99
N PRO A 464 -26.66 -12.55 -48.67
CA PRO A 464 -27.44 -11.83 -49.68
C PRO A 464 -27.85 -12.76 -50.83
N LEU A 465 -29.11 -12.67 -51.23
CA LEU A 465 -29.70 -13.44 -52.33
C LEU A 465 -30.35 -12.51 -53.33
N SER A 466 -30.20 -12.80 -54.62
CA SER A 466 -31.03 -12.23 -55.67
C SER A 466 -32.45 -12.78 -55.63
N LYS A 467 -33.38 -12.10 -56.31
CA LYS A 467 -34.78 -12.54 -56.47
C LYS A 467 -34.87 -13.96 -57.05
N SER A 468 -33.98 -14.29 -57.99
CA SER A 468 -33.99 -15.59 -58.67
C SER A 468 -33.55 -16.71 -57.72
N GLU A 469 -32.53 -16.44 -56.90
CA GLU A 469 -31.96 -17.38 -55.95
C GLU A 469 -32.92 -17.64 -54.80
N TYR A 470 -33.50 -16.59 -54.22
CA TYR A 470 -34.53 -16.70 -53.17
C TYR A 470 -35.68 -17.61 -53.60
N LYS A 471 -36.18 -17.46 -54.83
CA LYS A 471 -37.24 -18.32 -55.39
C LYS A 471 -36.79 -19.76 -55.58
N LYS A 472 -35.59 -19.99 -56.11
CA LYS A 472 -35.03 -21.34 -56.35
C LYS A 472 -34.83 -22.10 -55.03
N LEU A 473 -34.26 -21.43 -54.02
CA LEU A 473 -34.00 -22.00 -52.69
C LEU A 473 -35.29 -22.33 -51.93
N GLY A 474 -36.39 -21.61 -52.19
CA GLY A 474 -37.67 -21.82 -51.53
C GLY A 474 -38.28 -23.23 -51.66
N LYS A 475 -37.80 -24.07 -52.59
CA LYS A 475 -38.23 -25.47 -52.77
C LYS A 475 -37.66 -26.44 -51.72
N SER A 476 -36.60 -26.05 -51.03
CA SER A 476 -35.88 -26.93 -50.07
C SER A 476 -35.50 -26.25 -48.77
N PHE A 477 -35.68 -24.93 -48.69
CA PHE A 477 -35.39 -24.13 -47.50
C PHE A 477 -36.64 -23.38 -47.04
N SER A 478 -36.93 -23.47 -45.74
CA SER A 478 -38.09 -22.83 -45.10
C SER A 478 -37.90 -21.32 -45.03
N ARG A 479 -39.02 -20.59 -44.93
CA ARG A 479 -38.98 -19.18 -44.53
C ARG A 479 -38.70 -19.11 -43.03
N CYS A 480 -38.07 -18.04 -42.59
CA CYS A 480 -37.89 -17.73 -41.17
C CYS A 480 -37.88 -16.22 -40.94
N CYS A 481 -37.72 -15.82 -39.69
CA CYS A 481 -37.54 -14.44 -39.27
C CYS A 481 -36.08 -13.99 -39.45
N SER A 482 -35.81 -12.70 -39.23
CA SER A 482 -34.46 -12.13 -39.23
C SER A 482 -33.54 -12.73 -38.15
N ASP A 483 -34.12 -13.32 -37.10
CA ASP A 483 -33.41 -14.02 -36.02
C ASP A 483 -33.21 -15.52 -36.31
N GLY A 484 -33.69 -16.04 -37.45
CA GLY A 484 -33.62 -17.46 -37.79
C GLY A 484 -34.77 -18.31 -37.23
N SER A 485 -35.68 -17.73 -36.44
CA SER A 485 -36.81 -18.47 -35.87
C SER A 485 -37.89 -18.76 -36.91
N SER A 486 -38.57 -19.91 -36.75
CA SER A 486 -39.66 -20.34 -37.63
C SER A 486 -41.05 -19.85 -37.18
N LYS A 487 -41.12 -18.83 -36.32
CA LYS A 487 -42.38 -18.35 -35.74
C LYS A 487 -43.37 -17.93 -36.84
N SER A 488 -44.64 -18.26 -36.67
CA SER A 488 -45.73 -18.07 -37.64
C SER A 488 -46.07 -16.60 -37.98
N LYS A 489 -45.30 -15.62 -37.48
CA LYS A 489 -45.58 -14.17 -37.57
C LYS A 489 -44.47 -13.34 -38.23
N CYS A 490 -43.56 -13.97 -38.98
CA CYS A 490 -42.55 -13.24 -39.75
C CYS A 490 -43.20 -12.67 -41.03
N PHE A 491 -43.69 -11.42 -41.02
CA PHE A 491 -44.36 -10.76 -42.16
C PHE A 491 -43.40 -9.98 -43.07
#